data_AF-A0A974XGT2-F1
#
_entry.id   AF-A0A974XGT2-F1
#
_cell.length_a   1.000
_cell.length_b   1.000
_cell.length_c   1.000
_cell.angle_alpha   90.00
_cell.angle_beta   90.00
_cell.angle_gamma   90.00
#
_symmetry.space_group_name_H-M   'P 1'
#
loop_
_entity.id
_entity.type
_entity.pdbx_description
1 polymer ?
#
loop_
_entity_poly.entity_id
_entity_poly.type
_entity_poly.pdbx_seq_one_letter_code
_entity_poly.pdbx_strand_id
1 'polypeptide(L)'
;MINLLVELEGRADITLFLFSLKGDYIDQIPEHVTVLEAGGLLRLLGLSQKEARSMGWIYYGLRGVLSMYTKFFNNHWPIRFLVHSHPMLSGYDAGISFLHNVEGHLLYGGCNDFVLRRVQATRKITFLHCDFLACGSNTKYSRKLMDRFDRIAVVSEGCKRSFLAAMPDLEGRTSIVPNCHNIPEYRRKAEEDPIIYLKEAFNVVTIARMDAGKGILRGVTAMDRLIQDGEQIQWHLVGAARWNRA
;
A
#
# COMPACT_ATOMS: atom_id res chain seq x y z
N MET A 1 0.39 -0.48 7.52
CA MET A 1 1.08 -1.71 7.93
C MET A 1 1.66 -1.57 9.33
N ILE A 2 2.59 -0.64 9.59
CA ILE A 2 3.19 -0.45 10.93
C ILE A 2 2.15 -0.39 12.06
N ASN A 3 1.14 0.47 11.94
CA ASN A 3 0.08 0.55 12.96
C ASN A 3 -0.69 -0.77 13.18
N LEU A 4 -0.81 -1.61 12.15
CA LEU A 4 -1.43 -2.93 12.29
C LEU A 4 -0.50 -3.87 13.08
N LEU A 5 0.80 -3.81 12.85
CA LEU A 5 1.78 -4.59 13.62
C LEU A 5 1.73 -4.21 15.10
N VAL A 6 1.69 -2.91 15.40
CA VAL A 6 1.53 -2.39 16.77
C VAL A 6 0.22 -2.89 17.42
N GLU A 7 -0.91 -2.83 16.70
CA GLU A 7 -2.21 -3.30 17.23
C GLU A 7 -2.25 -4.81 17.50
N LEU A 8 -1.41 -5.59 16.84
CA LEU A 8 -1.31 -7.04 16.99
C LEU A 8 -0.29 -7.47 18.06
N GLU A 9 0.38 -6.52 18.71
CA GLU A 9 1.34 -6.81 19.78
C GLU A 9 0.71 -7.68 20.88
N GLY A 10 1.41 -8.77 21.24
CA GLY A 10 0.95 -9.73 22.24
C GLY A 10 -0.23 -10.62 21.83
N ARG A 11 -0.77 -10.48 20.60
CA ARG A 11 -1.89 -11.30 20.10
C ARG A 11 -1.46 -12.43 19.17
N ALA A 12 -0.31 -12.30 18.53
CA ALA A 12 0.23 -13.30 17.60
C ALA A 12 1.75 -13.20 17.52
N ASP A 13 2.39 -14.30 17.13
CA ASP A 13 3.76 -14.27 16.61
C ASP A 13 3.72 -13.81 15.15
N ILE A 14 4.46 -12.75 14.83
CA ILE A 14 4.36 -12.05 13.55
C ILE A 14 5.68 -12.13 12.82
N THR A 15 5.63 -12.71 11.61
CA THR A 15 6.72 -12.59 10.64
C THR A 15 6.35 -11.60 9.55
N LEU A 16 7.11 -10.51 9.44
CA LEU A 16 7.00 -9.53 8.36
C LEU A 16 7.96 -9.90 7.23
N PHE A 17 7.42 -10.40 6.12
CA PHE A 17 8.19 -10.73 4.93
C PHE A 17 8.20 -9.57 3.92
N LEU A 18 9.37 -8.99 3.66
CA LEU A 18 9.56 -7.85 2.77
C LEU A 18 10.32 -8.27 1.51
N PHE A 19 9.87 -7.82 0.33
CA PHE A 19 10.63 -8.04 -0.90
C PHE A 19 11.92 -7.23 -0.94
N SER A 20 12.00 -6.12 -0.22
CA SER A 20 13.25 -5.44 0.07
C SER A 20 13.17 -4.78 1.44
N LEU A 21 14.22 -4.93 2.25
CA LEU A 21 14.36 -4.30 3.56
C LEU A 21 14.88 -2.87 3.38
N LYS A 22 14.08 -2.03 2.73
CA LYS A 22 14.36 -0.61 2.50
C LYS A 22 13.07 0.19 2.65
N GLY A 23 13.21 1.42 3.15
CA GLY A 23 12.13 2.38 3.25
C GLY A 23 12.25 3.24 4.50
N ASP A 24 11.46 4.31 4.55
CA ASP A 24 11.55 5.35 5.59
C ASP A 24 11.01 4.89 6.96
N TYR A 25 10.37 3.72 7.01
CA TYR A 25 9.68 3.20 8.20
C TYR A 25 10.32 1.92 8.76
N ILE A 26 11.52 1.53 8.30
CA ILE A 26 12.18 0.32 8.79
C ILE A 26 12.45 0.41 10.30
N ASP A 27 12.92 1.56 10.77
CA ASP A 27 13.21 1.80 12.19
C ASP A 27 11.95 1.90 13.07
N GLN A 28 10.76 1.86 12.45
CA GLN A 28 9.47 1.88 13.16
C GLN A 28 8.81 0.51 13.22
N ILE A 29 9.47 -0.54 12.71
CA ILE A 29 8.98 -1.91 12.86
C ILE A 29 9.14 -2.32 14.34
N PRO A 30 8.08 -2.79 15.01
CA PRO A 30 8.17 -3.20 16.41
C PRO A 30 9.16 -4.35 16.61
N GLU A 31 9.92 -4.33 17.72
CA GLU A 31 10.96 -5.32 18.02
C GLU A 31 10.42 -6.75 18.15
N HIS A 32 9.16 -6.92 18.56
CA HIS A 32 8.51 -8.23 18.68
C HIS A 32 8.21 -8.88 17.31
N VAL A 33 8.40 -8.17 16.19
CA VAL A 33 8.13 -8.68 14.85
C VAL A 33 9.38 -9.30 14.25
N THR A 34 9.31 -10.56 13.86
CA THR A 34 10.38 -11.21 13.10
C THR A 34 10.39 -10.67 11.67
N VAL A 35 11.50 -10.07 11.22
CA VAL A 35 11.59 -9.50 9.87
C VAL A 35 12.41 -10.42 8.95
N LEU A 36 11.84 -10.77 7.80
CA LEU A 36 12.50 -11.54 6.74
C LEU A 36 12.56 -10.73 5.45
N GLU A 37 13.72 -10.72 4.78
CA GLU A 37 13.88 -10.15 3.44
C GLU A 37 13.89 -11.25 2.38
N ALA A 38 13.27 -10.97 1.23
CA ALA A 38 13.34 -11.85 0.08
C ALA A 38 14.78 -12.01 -0.44
N GLY A 39 15.19 -13.27 -0.63
CA GLY A 39 16.44 -13.61 -1.29
C GLY A 39 16.34 -13.67 -2.82
N GLY A 40 17.50 -13.64 -3.48
CA GLY A 40 17.64 -13.94 -4.91
C GLY A 40 16.78 -13.07 -5.83
N LEU A 41 16.14 -13.69 -6.82
CA LEU A 41 15.40 -12.96 -7.85
C LEU A 41 14.15 -12.26 -7.30
N LEU A 42 13.48 -12.82 -6.28
CA LEU A 42 12.27 -12.23 -5.72
C LEU A 42 12.51 -10.80 -5.21
N ARG A 43 13.71 -10.53 -4.68
CA ARG A 43 14.12 -9.21 -4.20
C ARG A 43 13.97 -8.12 -5.26
N LEU A 44 14.08 -8.48 -6.55
CA LEU A 44 13.93 -7.54 -7.65
C LEU A 44 12.57 -6.86 -7.68
N LEU A 45 11.50 -7.46 -7.16
CA LEU A 45 10.17 -6.82 -7.09
C LEU A 45 10.14 -5.63 -6.11
N GLY A 46 11.03 -5.62 -5.11
CA GLY A 46 11.12 -4.57 -4.08
C GLY A 46 12.11 -3.45 -4.40
N LEU A 47 12.87 -3.52 -5.50
CA LEU A 47 13.95 -2.58 -5.81
C LEU A 47 13.62 -1.70 -7.02
N SER A 48 14.15 -0.48 -7.09
CA SER A 48 14.20 0.28 -8.36
C SER A 48 15.25 -0.28 -9.32
N GLN A 49 15.21 0.12 -10.60
CA GLN A 49 16.23 -0.28 -11.57
C GLN A 49 17.64 0.15 -11.14
N LYS A 50 17.78 1.35 -10.56
CA LYS A 50 19.07 1.86 -10.05
C LYS A 50 19.57 1.00 -8.89
N GLU A 51 18.69 0.62 -7.98
CA GLU A 51 19.06 -0.19 -6.81
C GLU A 51 19.40 -1.63 -7.17
N ALA A 52 18.79 -2.21 -8.21
CA ALA A 52 19.15 -3.55 -8.67
C ALA A 52 20.64 -3.67 -9.07
N ARG A 53 21.32 -2.55 -9.37
CA ARG A 53 22.76 -2.52 -9.62
C ARG A 53 23.58 -2.98 -8.40
N SER A 54 23.10 -2.75 -7.18
CA SER A 54 23.78 -3.19 -5.96
C SER A 54 23.77 -4.72 -5.79
N MET A 55 22.90 -5.43 -6.53
CA MET A 55 22.89 -6.89 -6.57
C MET A 55 23.83 -7.47 -7.65
N GLY A 56 24.45 -6.62 -8.47
CA GLY A 56 25.32 -7.02 -9.57
C GLY A 56 24.68 -6.86 -10.95
N TRP A 57 25.52 -6.87 -11.99
CA TRP A 57 25.12 -6.55 -13.36
C TRP A 57 24.11 -7.55 -13.96
N ILE A 58 24.16 -8.82 -13.54
CA ILE A 58 23.21 -9.87 -13.97
C ILE A 58 21.80 -9.54 -13.50
N TYR A 59 21.64 -9.20 -12.22
CA TYR A 59 20.35 -8.82 -11.63
C TYR A 59 19.82 -7.50 -12.19
N TYR A 60 20.71 -6.53 -12.43
CA TYR A 60 20.38 -5.27 -13.09
C TYR A 60 19.83 -5.51 -14.51
N GLY A 61 20.54 -6.31 -15.31
CA GLY A 61 20.13 -6.66 -16.68
C GLY A 61 18.80 -7.42 -16.69
N LEU A 62 18.67 -8.44 -15.86
CA LEU A 62 17.44 -9.21 -15.72
C LEU A 62 16.26 -8.33 -15.34
N ARG A 63 16.41 -7.45 -14.33
CA ARG A 63 15.33 -6.52 -13.94
C ARG A 63 14.94 -5.60 -15.10
N GLY A 64 15.91 -5.12 -15.87
CA GLY A 64 15.67 -4.28 -17.05
C GLY A 64 14.84 -5.02 -18.11
N VAL A 65 15.23 -6.26 -18.43
CA VAL A 65 14.51 -7.13 -19.37
C VAL A 65 13.09 -7.42 -18.90
N LEU A 66 12.92 -7.81 -17.62
CA LEU A 66 11.60 -8.07 -17.07
C LEU A 66 10.73 -6.80 -17.05
N SER A 67 11.30 -5.65 -16.71
CA SER A 67 10.59 -4.36 -16.72
C SER A 67 10.14 -4.00 -18.13
N MET A 68 11.01 -4.20 -19.13
CA MET A 68 10.67 -3.97 -20.53
C MET A 68 9.56 -4.92 -20.99
N TYR A 69 9.64 -6.21 -20.64
CA TYR A 69 8.56 -7.17 -20.91
C TYR A 69 7.24 -6.72 -20.28
N THR A 70 7.24 -6.29 -19.00
CA THR A 70 6.00 -5.84 -18.34
C THR A 70 5.37 -4.66 -19.05
N LYS A 71 6.18 -3.72 -19.53
CA LYS A 71 5.72 -2.51 -20.22
C LYS A 71 4.99 -2.84 -21.53
N PHE A 72 5.50 -3.80 -22.31
CA PHE A 72 4.92 -4.17 -23.60
C PHE A 72 3.82 -5.24 -23.51
N PHE A 73 3.83 -6.07 -22.47
CA PHE A 73 2.91 -7.19 -22.34
C PHE A 73 2.10 -7.09 -21.04
N ASN A 74 2.49 -7.82 -20.01
CA ASN A 74 1.85 -7.79 -18.70
C ASN A 74 2.86 -8.17 -17.62
N ASN A 75 2.52 -7.88 -16.38
CA ASN A 75 3.34 -8.21 -15.21
C ASN A 75 3.08 -9.60 -14.64
N HIS A 76 2.09 -10.35 -15.12
CA HIS A 76 1.71 -11.64 -14.53
C HIS A 76 2.83 -12.66 -14.65
N TRP A 77 3.42 -12.82 -15.85
CA TRP A 77 4.49 -13.81 -16.05
C TRP A 77 5.77 -13.41 -15.30
N PRO A 78 6.30 -12.18 -15.41
CA PRO A 78 7.47 -11.76 -14.64
C PRO A 78 7.28 -11.88 -13.13
N ILE A 79 6.16 -11.41 -12.57
CA ILE A 79 5.88 -11.55 -11.14
C ILE A 79 5.82 -13.02 -10.75
N ARG A 80 5.11 -13.86 -11.50
CA ARG A 80 5.00 -15.28 -11.19
C ARG A 80 6.35 -16.00 -11.24
N PHE A 81 7.21 -15.65 -12.21
CA PHE A 81 8.57 -16.17 -12.33
C PHE A 81 9.41 -15.79 -11.11
N LEU A 82 9.45 -14.51 -10.74
CA LEU A 82 10.20 -14.01 -9.59
C LEU A 82 9.67 -14.59 -8.26
N VAL A 83 8.36 -14.72 -8.11
CA VAL A 83 7.74 -15.41 -6.97
C VAL A 83 8.14 -16.88 -6.93
N HIS A 84 8.20 -17.56 -8.09
CA HIS A 84 8.53 -18.98 -8.12
C HIS A 84 9.97 -19.29 -7.70
N SER A 85 10.90 -18.34 -7.84
CA SER A 85 12.30 -18.55 -7.47
C SER A 85 12.54 -18.61 -5.95
N HIS A 86 11.59 -18.15 -5.14
CA HIS A 86 11.73 -18.16 -3.68
C HIS A 86 11.29 -19.53 -3.12
N PRO A 87 11.98 -20.06 -2.09
CA PRO A 87 11.53 -21.26 -1.37
C PRO A 87 10.17 -21.04 -0.69
N MET A 88 9.49 -22.13 -0.32
CA MET A 88 8.23 -22.02 0.42
C MET A 88 8.49 -21.62 1.87
N LEU A 89 7.66 -20.70 2.37
CA LEU A 89 7.50 -20.42 3.78
C LEU A 89 6.40 -21.31 4.33
N SER A 90 6.61 -21.93 5.49
CA SER A 90 5.67 -22.87 6.12
C SER A 90 5.61 -22.64 7.63
N GLY A 91 4.60 -23.24 8.29
CA GLY A 91 4.41 -23.11 9.74
C GLY A 91 3.57 -21.91 10.17
N TYR A 92 2.70 -21.39 9.30
CA TYR A 92 1.84 -20.23 9.61
C TYR A 92 0.37 -20.63 9.72
N ASP A 93 -0.35 -20.06 10.70
CA ASP A 93 -1.81 -20.18 10.74
C ASP A 93 -2.49 -19.27 9.73
N ALA A 94 -1.92 -18.08 9.51
CA ALA A 94 -2.44 -17.09 8.58
C ALA A 94 -1.33 -16.49 7.71
N GLY A 95 -1.54 -16.48 6.39
CA GLY A 95 -0.73 -15.75 5.42
C GLY A 95 -1.46 -14.50 4.95
N ILE A 96 -0.94 -13.32 5.25
CA ILE A 96 -1.59 -12.04 4.94
C ILE A 96 -0.84 -11.30 3.84
N SER A 97 -1.51 -11.00 2.74
CA SER A 97 -1.01 -10.06 1.73
C SER A 97 -1.48 -8.65 2.05
N PHE A 98 -0.54 -7.71 2.17
CA PHE A 98 -0.82 -6.31 2.53
C PHE A 98 -0.67 -5.33 1.34
N LEU A 99 -0.42 -5.84 0.13
CA LEU A 99 -0.25 -5.05 -1.08
C LEU A 99 -0.98 -5.71 -2.25
N HIS A 100 -1.78 -4.92 -2.97
CA HIS A 100 -2.47 -5.34 -4.18
C HIS A 100 -1.74 -4.84 -5.44
N ASN A 101 -1.96 -5.52 -6.57
CA ASN A 101 -1.40 -5.12 -7.85
C ASN A 101 -2.29 -4.05 -8.49
N VAL A 102 -1.74 -2.86 -8.70
CA VAL A 102 -2.47 -1.67 -9.16
C VAL A 102 -2.45 -1.51 -10.69
N GLU A 103 -1.34 -1.90 -11.33
CA GLU A 103 -1.11 -1.71 -12.76
C GLU A 103 -0.52 -2.96 -13.41
N GLY A 104 -1.10 -3.39 -14.53
CA GLY A 104 -0.67 -4.60 -15.26
C GLY A 104 0.64 -4.42 -16.05
N HIS A 105 1.09 -3.18 -16.28
CA HIS A 105 2.25 -2.86 -17.11
C HIS A 105 3.47 -2.35 -16.32
N LEU A 106 3.43 -2.50 -14.99
CA LEU A 106 4.52 -2.13 -14.09
C LEU A 106 5.05 -3.38 -13.38
N LEU A 107 6.38 -3.53 -13.35
CA LEU A 107 7.05 -4.57 -12.57
C LEU A 107 7.09 -4.18 -11.08
N TYR A 108 5.91 -4.27 -10.46
CA TYR A 108 5.64 -3.94 -9.07
C TYR A 108 4.49 -4.80 -8.52
N GLY A 109 4.43 -4.96 -7.21
CA GLY A 109 3.44 -5.80 -6.53
C GLY A 109 3.92 -7.23 -6.37
N GLY A 110 3.01 -8.20 -6.49
CA GLY A 110 3.31 -9.63 -6.38
C GLY A 110 3.13 -10.23 -4.98
N CYS A 111 2.74 -9.44 -3.98
CA CYS A 111 2.46 -9.95 -2.62
C CYS A 111 1.30 -10.96 -2.63
N ASN A 112 0.24 -10.71 -3.40
CA ASN A 112 -0.86 -11.66 -3.56
C ASN A 112 -0.39 -12.99 -4.16
N ASP A 113 0.44 -12.93 -5.20
CA ASP A 113 1.03 -14.12 -5.81
C ASP A 113 1.92 -14.88 -4.84
N PHE A 114 2.75 -14.17 -4.09
CA PHE A 114 3.65 -14.74 -3.11
C PHE A 114 2.88 -15.47 -2.00
N VAL A 115 1.92 -14.83 -1.35
CA VAL A 115 1.10 -15.48 -0.30
C VAL A 115 0.35 -16.69 -0.86
N LEU A 116 -0.24 -16.59 -2.05
CA LEU A 116 -0.98 -17.72 -2.63
C LEU A 116 -0.10 -18.89 -3.06
N ARG A 117 1.16 -18.68 -3.45
CA ARG A 117 2.01 -19.70 -4.10
C ARG A 117 3.23 -20.13 -3.29
N ARG A 118 3.66 -19.33 -2.33
CA ARG A 118 4.92 -19.51 -1.58
C ARG A 118 4.75 -19.45 -0.08
N VAL A 119 3.57 -19.15 0.43
CA VAL A 119 3.25 -19.28 1.87
C VAL A 119 2.31 -20.47 2.06
N GLN A 120 2.71 -21.46 2.85
CA GLN A 120 1.84 -22.48 3.41
C GLN A 120 1.26 -21.93 4.71
N ALA A 121 -0.05 -21.65 4.66
CA ALA A 121 -0.80 -21.22 5.83
C ALA A 121 -2.20 -21.83 5.83
N THR A 122 -2.76 -22.06 7.02
CA THR A 122 -4.12 -22.60 7.20
C THR A 122 -5.18 -21.66 6.61
N ARG A 123 -4.97 -20.34 6.74
CA ARG A 123 -5.82 -19.30 6.14
C ARG A 123 -4.98 -18.31 5.35
N LYS A 124 -5.50 -17.85 4.22
CA LYS A 124 -4.90 -16.80 3.41
C LYS A 124 -5.82 -15.60 3.31
N ILE A 125 -5.27 -14.44 3.65
CA ILE A 125 -6.00 -13.17 3.70
C ILE A 125 -5.32 -12.18 2.77
N THR A 126 -6.11 -11.35 2.10
CA THR A 126 -5.58 -10.20 1.35
C THR A 126 -6.24 -8.92 1.82
N PHE A 127 -5.45 -7.87 1.97
CA PHE A 127 -5.94 -6.51 2.18
C PHE A 127 -6.14 -5.78 0.85
N LEU A 128 -7.22 -5.02 0.78
CA LEU A 128 -7.53 -4.09 -0.30
C LEU A 128 -7.69 -2.68 0.28
N HIS A 129 -6.71 -1.82 -0.03
CA HIS A 129 -6.60 -0.46 0.50
C HIS A 129 -7.09 0.63 -0.48
N CYS A 130 -7.57 0.25 -1.66
CA CYS A 130 -8.07 1.17 -2.69
C CYS A 130 -9.46 0.79 -3.17
N ASP A 131 -10.11 1.75 -3.82
CA ASP A 131 -11.30 1.52 -4.62
C ASP A 131 -10.96 0.60 -5.79
N PHE A 132 -11.36 -0.68 -5.70
CA PHE A 132 -10.96 -1.73 -6.63
C PHE A 132 -11.28 -1.41 -8.11
N LEU A 133 -12.43 -0.78 -8.35
CA LEU A 133 -12.87 -0.38 -9.68
C LEU A 133 -12.08 0.80 -10.24
N ALA A 134 -11.69 1.75 -9.38
CA ALA A 134 -11.01 2.98 -9.82
C ALA A 134 -9.48 2.86 -9.84
N CYS A 135 -8.87 2.04 -8.99
CA CYS A 135 -7.41 1.95 -8.85
C CYS A 135 -6.73 1.04 -9.89
N GLY A 136 -7.37 0.71 -11.03
CA GLY A 136 -6.77 -0.16 -12.07
C GLY A 136 -6.55 -1.63 -11.66
N SER A 137 -6.87 -1.99 -10.42
CA SER A 137 -6.69 -3.33 -9.88
C SER A 137 -7.73 -4.34 -10.38
N ASN A 138 -8.85 -3.86 -10.94
CA ASN A 138 -9.95 -4.66 -11.46
C ASN A 138 -9.62 -5.37 -12.79
N THR A 139 -8.58 -6.21 -12.79
CA THR A 139 -8.19 -7.02 -13.97
C THR A 139 -8.66 -8.46 -13.84
N LYS A 140 -8.75 -9.17 -14.98
CA LYS A 140 -9.04 -10.63 -14.99
C LYS A 140 -8.07 -11.42 -14.11
N TYR A 141 -6.80 -11.00 -14.05
CA TYR A 141 -5.79 -11.66 -13.26
C TYR A 141 -5.97 -11.40 -11.76
N SER A 142 -6.13 -10.13 -11.37
CA SER A 142 -6.36 -9.75 -9.98
C SER A 142 -7.62 -10.43 -9.43
N ARG A 143 -8.72 -10.45 -10.18
CA ARG A 143 -9.95 -11.16 -9.81
C ARG A 143 -9.70 -12.66 -9.53
N LYS A 144 -8.95 -13.33 -10.40
CA LYS A 144 -8.55 -14.74 -10.19
C LYS A 144 -7.68 -14.95 -8.95
N LEU A 145 -6.86 -13.96 -8.57
CA LEU A 145 -6.10 -14.04 -7.32
C LEU A 145 -7.02 -13.83 -6.12
N MET A 146 -7.88 -12.81 -6.15
CA MET A 146 -8.83 -12.49 -5.06
C MET A 146 -9.72 -13.68 -4.72
N ASP A 147 -10.25 -14.38 -5.74
CA ASP A 147 -11.09 -15.56 -5.54
C ASP A 147 -10.39 -16.73 -4.85
N ARG A 148 -9.05 -16.77 -4.83
CA ARG A 148 -8.26 -17.83 -4.18
C ARG A 148 -7.95 -17.56 -2.71
N PHE A 149 -8.28 -16.38 -2.19
CA PHE A 149 -8.12 -16.08 -0.77
C PHE A 149 -9.31 -16.59 0.05
N ASP A 150 -9.03 -17.02 1.28
CA ASP A 150 -10.06 -17.41 2.25
C ASP A 150 -10.88 -16.21 2.70
N ARG A 151 -10.20 -15.08 2.92
CA ARG A 151 -10.78 -13.83 3.40
C ARG A 151 -10.21 -12.61 2.69
N ILE A 152 -11.04 -11.59 2.55
CA ILE A 152 -10.68 -10.31 1.95
C ILE A 152 -10.97 -9.21 2.96
N ALA A 153 -9.93 -8.50 3.36
CA ALA A 153 -10.02 -7.36 4.26
C ALA A 153 -10.06 -6.08 3.43
N VAL A 154 -11.13 -5.29 3.56
CA VAL A 154 -11.28 -3.99 2.88
C VAL A 154 -11.28 -2.87 3.91
N VAL A 155 -10.66 -1.73 3.60
CA VAL A 155 -10.42 -0.68 4.62
C VAL A 155 -11.61 0.22 4.93
N SER A 156 -12.69 0.13 4.17
CA SER A 156 -13.87 0.97 4.36
C SER A 156 -15.10 0.39 3.66
N GLU A 157 -16.28 0.90 4.02
CA GLU A 157 -17.53 0.61 3.31
C GLU A 157 -17.46 0.99 1.83
N GLY A 158 -16.82 2.11 1.50
CA GLY A 158 -16.62 2.52 0.10
C GLY A 158 -15.78 1.50 -0.69
N CYS A 159 -14.69 1.01 -0.10
CA CYS A 159 -13.87 -0.03 -0.69
C CYS A 159 -14.64 -1.35 -0.82
N LYS A 160 -15.44 -1.73 0.20
CA LYS A 160 -16.30 -2.92 0.16
C LYS A 160 -17.29 -2.84 -0.98
N ARG A 161 -18.03 -1.75 -1.09
CA ARG A 161 -19.04 -1.54 -2.14
C ARG A 161 -18.42 -1.60 -3.54
N SER A 162 -17.30 -0.92 -3.76
CA SER A 162 -16.57 -0.96 -5.04
C SER A 162 -16.11 -2.40 -5.36
N PHE A 163 -15.53 -3.09 -4.37
CA PHE A 163 -15.06 -4.46 -4.53
C PHE A 163 -16.20 -5.44 -4.84
N LEU A 164 -17.32 -5.39 -4.13
CA LEU A 164 -18.44 -6.31 -4.34
C LEU A 164 -19.25 -5.99 -5.60
N ALA A 165 -19.27 -4.73 -6.06
CA ALA A 165 -19.76 -4.41 -7.39
C ALA A 165 -18.93 -5.10 -8.49
N ALA A 166 -17.63 -5.31 -8.24
CA ALA A 166 -16.77 -6.07 -9.13
C ALA A 166 -16.94 -7.60 -8.93
N MET A 167 -16.92 -8.08 -7.69
CA MET A 167 -16.86 -9.50 -7.33
C MET A 167 -17.92 -9.86 -6.28
N PRO A 168 -19.22 -9.90 -6.66
CA PRO A 168 -20.32 -10.07 -5.71
C PRO A 168 -20.28 -11.41 -4.96
N ASP A 169 -19.83 -12.47 -5.63
CA ASP A 169 -19.72 -13.83 -5.05
C ASP A 169 -18.75 -13.91 -3.85
N LEU A 170 -17.97 -12.86 -3.61
CA LEU A 170 -16.99 -12.77 -2.52
C LEU A 170 -17.54 -12.09 -1.27
N GLU A 171 -18.83 -11.71 -1.24
CA GLU A 171 -19.45 -11.02 -0.10
C GLU A 171 -19.26 -11.79 1.22
N GLY A 172 -19.55 -13.09 1.26
CA GLY A 172 -19.38 -13.92 2.46
C GLY A 172 -17.94 -14.07 2.95
N ARG A 173 -16.95 -13.70 2.12
CA ARG A 173 -15.52 -13.72 2.44
C ARG A 173 -14.94 -12.34 2.72
N THR A 174 -15.74 -11.27 2.58
CA THR A 174 -15.27 -9.89 2.63
C THR A 174 -15.66 -9.21 3.94
N SER A 175 -14.67 -8.75 4.70
CA SER A 175 -14.84 -8.05 5.97
C SER A 175 -14.19 -6.68 5.94
N ILE A 176 -14.80 -5.72 6.63
CA ILE A 176 -14.24 -4.37 6.76
C ILE A 176 -13.25 -4.37 7.92
N VAL A 177 -12.01 -3.97 7.64
CA VAL A 177 -10.94 -3.82 8.61
C VAL A 177 -10.33 -2.44 8.39
N PRO A 178 -10.79 -1.40 9.12
CA PRO A 178 -10.25 -0.06 9.00
C PRO A 178 -8.74 -0.04 9.31
N ASN A 179 -8.03 0.95 8.75
CA ASN A 179 -6.62 1.13 9.09
C ASN A 179 -6.47 1.46 10.58
N CYS A 180 -5.55 0.77 11.26
CA CYS A 180 -5.22 1.04 12.65
C CYS A 180 -4.54 2.42 12.78
N HIS A 181 -4.71 3.06 13.94
CA HIS A 181 -4.14 4.36 14.27
C HIS A 181 -3.42 4.29 15.62
N ASN A 182 -2.14 4.67 15.64
CA ASN A 182 -1.39 4.79 16.89
C ASN A 182 -1.66 6.17 17.53
N ILE A 183 -2.85 6.32 18.12
CA ILE A 183 -3.30 7.58 18.72
C ILE A 183 -2.36 8.09 19.82
N PRO A 184 -1.83 7.25 20.74
CA PRO A 184 -0.85 7.71 21.73
C PRO A 184 0.38 8.35 21.08
N GLU A 185 0.95 7.71 20.04
CA GLU A 185 2.12 8.24 19.34
C GLU A 185 1.82 9.55 18.60
N TYR A 186 0.62 9.69 18.03
CA TYR A 186 0.21 10.93 17.37
C TYR A 186 0.10 12.09 18.35
N ARG A 187 -0.41 11.85 19.56
CA ARG A 187 -0.48 12.87 20.62
C ARG A 187 0.91 13.29 21.08
N ARG A 188 1.78 12.30 21.34
CA ARG A 188 3.18 12.54 21.72
C ARG A 188 3.89 13.42 20.69
N LYS A 189 3.83 13.07 19.41
CA LYS A 189 4.44 13.86 18.33
C LYS A 189 3.82 15.24 18.13
N ALA A 190 2.53 15.38 18.41
CA ALA A 190 1.88 16.69 18.34
C ALA A 190 2.38 17.67 19.42
N GLU A 191 2.93 17.15 20.53
CA GLU A 191 3.50 17.95 21.62
C GLU A 191 4.99 18.25 21.45
N GLU A 192 5.73 17.47 20.64
CA GLU A 192 7.19 17.61 20.47
C GLU A 192 7.61 18.89 19.73
N ASP A 193 6.94 19.23 18.63
CA ASP A 193 7.25 20.41 17.81
C ASP A 193 5.95 21.04 17.26
N PRO A 194 5.17 21.71 18.12
CA PRO A 194 3.87 22.23 17.72
C PRO A 194 4.00 23.49 16.86
N ILE A 195 3.31 23.50 15.71
CA ILE A 195 3.14 24.70 14.91
C ILE A 195 2.10 25.61 15.60
N ILE A 196 2.48 26.85 15.87
CA ILE A 196 1.58 27.86 16.44
C ILE A 196 0.84 28.55 15.29
N TYR A 197 -0.46 28.32 15.22
CA TYR A 197 -1.34 29.00 14.27
C TYR A 197 -1.88 30.32 14.84
N LEU A 198 -2.22 31.26 13.95
CA LEU A 198 -2.82 32.54 14.34
C LEU A 198 -4.19 32.31 14.98
N LYS A 199 -4.40 32.83 16.18
CA LYS A 199 -5.62 32.57 16.96
C LYS A 199 -6.83 33.37 16.47
N GLU A 200 -6.57 34.46 15.77
CA GLU A 200 -7.56 35.39 15.24
C GLU A 200 -8.25 34.86 13.98
N ALA A 201 -7.66 33.84 13.33
CA ALA A 201 -8.20 33.21 12.13
C ALA A 201 -8.69 31.79 12.41
N PHE A 202 -9.72 31.36 11.66
CA PHE A 202 -10.08 29.95 11.56
C PHE A 202 -9.03 29.22 10.70
N ASN A 203 -8.26 28.32 11.31
CA ASN A 203 -7.19 27.61 10.63
C ASN A 203 -7.67 26.27 10.10
N VAL A 204 -7.66 26.12 8.78
CA VAL A 204 -7.90 24.84 8.10
C VAL A 204 -6.56 24.24 7.73
N VAL A 205 -6.31 22.98 8.11
CA VAL A 205 -5.09 22.26 7.72
C VAL A 205 -5.47 21.08 6.85
N THR A 206 -4.84 20.96 5.68
CA THR A 206 -5.02 19.81 4.79
C THR A 206 -3.66 19.18 4.51
N ILE A 207 -3.50 17.94 4.94
CA ILE A 207 -2.29 17.14 4.72
C ILE A 207 -2.59 16.14 3.61
N ALA A 208 -2.13 16.42 2.40
CA ALA A 208 -2.33 15.55 1.25
C ALA A 208 -1.30 15.81 0.15
N ARG A 209 -0.98 14.78 -0.63
CA ARG A 209 -0.28 14.99 -1.92
C ARG A 209 -1.11 15.92 -2.78
N MET A 210 -0.46 16.85 -3.47
CA MET A 210 -1.18 17.74 -4.39
C MET A 210 -1.44 17.00 -5.70
N ASP A 211 -2.54 16.24 -5.72
CA ASP A 211 -3.05 15.52 -6.89
C ASP A 211 -4.53 15.85 -7.14
N ALA A 212 -4.98 15.70 -8.39
CA ALA A 212 -6.35 16.05 -8.78
C ALA A 212 -7.42 15.29 -7.97
N GLY A 213 -7.10 14.06 -7.55
CA GLY A 213 -7.99 13.22 -6.73
C GLY A 213 -8.22 13.75 -5.32
N LYS A 214 -7.41 14.70 -4.84
CA LYS A 214 -7.60 15.33 -3.52
C LYS A 214 -8.54 16.53 -3.54
N GLY A 215 -8.96 17.00 -4.71
CA GLY A 215 -9.94 18.08 -4.82
C GLY A 215 -9.45 19.43 -4.26
N ILE A 216 -8.13 19.65 -4.18
CA ILE A 216 -7.54 20.90 -3.67
C ILE A 216 -8.07 22.12 -4.43
N LEU A 217 -8.22 22.04 -5.76
CA LEU A 217 -8.79 23.14 -6.55
C LEU A 217 -10.22 23.50 -6.14
N ARG A 218 -11.04 22.51 -5.77
CA ARG A 218 -12.38 22.77 -5.21
C ARG A 218 -12.29 23.43 -3.84
N GLY A 219 -11.29 23.03 -3.04
CA GLY A 219 -10.95 23.70 -1.79
C GLY A 219 -10.62 25.18 -1.99
N VAL A 220 -9.79 25.53 -2.99
CA VAL A 220 -9.47 26.92 -3.32
C VAL A 220 -10.73 27.74 -3.59
N THR A 221 -11.65 27.22 -4.41
CA THR A 221 -12.92 27.92 -4.69
C THR A 221 -13.79 28.09 -3.44
N ALA A 222 -13.82 27.09 -2.56
CA ALA A 222 -14.54 27.21 -1.29
C ALA A 222 -13.91 28.29 -0.38
N MET A 223 -12.58 28.32 -0.30
CA MET A 223 -11.84 29.32 0.48
C MET A 223 -12.04 30.74 -0.03
N ASP A 224 -12.00 30.94 -1.36
CA ASP A 224 -12.24 32.24 -1.99
C ASP A 224 -13.62 32.79 -1.62
N ARG A 225 -14.65 31.93 -1.67
CA ARG A 225 -16.01 32.33 -1.26
C ARG A 225 -16.08 32.72 0.21
N LEU A 226 -15.47 31.94 1.10
CA LEU A 226 -15.45 32.26 2.54
C LEU A 226 -14.77 33.61 2.81
N ILE A 227 -13.68 33.91 2.09
CA ILE A 227 -12.99 35.20 2.19
C ILE A 227 -13.89 36.34 1.69
N GLN A 228 -14.59 36.14 0.57
CA GLN A 228 -15.55 37.13 0.04
C GLN A 228 -16.74 37.38 0.99
N ASP A 229 -17.16 36.35 1.72
CA ASP A 229 -18.20 36.45 2.75
C ASP A 229 -17.70 37.13 4.04
N GLY A 230 -16.41 37.50 4.11
CA GLY A 230 -15.81 38.26 5.22
C GLY A 230 -15.21 37.39 6.33
N GLU A 231 -15.11 36.08 6.14
CA GLU A 231 -14.55 35.17 7.13
C GLU A 231 -13.04 35.34 7.28
N GLN A 232 -12.56 35.46 8.51
CA GLN A 232 -11.12 35.42 8.80
C GLN A 232 -10.64 33.97 8.83
N ILE A 233 -10.17 33.49 7.69
CA ILE A 233 -9.79 32.09 7.50
C ILE A 233 -8.38 31.96 6.91
N GLN A 234 -7.62 30.96 7.38
CA GLN A 234 -6.30 30.61 6.85
C GLN A 234 -6.25 29.13 6.50
N TRP A 235 -5.82 28.81 5.27
CA TRP A 235 -5.69 27.44 4.80
C TRP A 235 -4.22 27.02 4.64
N HIS A 236 -3.83 26.02 5.42
CA HIS A 236 -2.50 25.43 5.45
C HIS A 236 -2.50 24.14 4.62
N LEU A 237 -1.90 24.19 3.44
CA LEU A 237 -1.75 23.05 2.53
C LEU A 237 -0.37 22.40 2.71
N VAL A 238 -0.34 21.19 3.25
CA VAL A 238 0.90 20.44 3.50
C VAL A 238 0.97 19.18 2.64
N GLY A 239 1.99 19.09 1.80
CA GLY A 239 2.30 17.88 1.04
C GLY A 239 3.09 18.15 -0.22
N ALA A 240 3.71 17.09 -0.75
CA ALA A 240 4.48 17.19 -1.98
C ALA A 240 3.57 17.40 -3.21
N ALA A 241 3.96 18.32 -4.08
CA ALA A 241 3.34 18.50 -5.38
C ALA A 241 4.00 17.60 -6.44
N ARG A 242 3.19 16.87 -7.20
CA ARG A 242 3.62 16.24 -8.45
C ARG A 242 3.02 17.02 -9.60
N TRP A 243 3.64 18.12 -9.97
CA TRP A 243 3.33 18.80 -11.23
C TRP A 243 3.99 17.99 -12.36
N ASN A 244 3.21 17.14 -13.04
CA ASN A 244 3.62 16.70 -14.36
C ASN A 244 3.61 17.94 -15.25
N ARG A 245 4.78 18.37 -15.73
CA ARG A 245 4.84 19.36 -16.81
C ARG A 245 4.06 18.77 -17.98
N ALA A 246 2.95 19.42 -18.33
CA ALA A 246 2.22 19.18 -19.57
C ALA A 246 3.12 19.49 -20.77
#